data_AF-A0A0U3AHI9-F1
#
_entry.id   AF-A0A0U3AHI9-F1
#
_cell.length_a   1.000
_cell.length_b   1.000
_cell.length_c   1.000
_cell.angle_alpha   90.00
_cell.angle_beta   90.00
_cell.angle_gamma   90.00
#
_symmetry.space_group_name_H-M   'P 1'
#
loop_
_entity.id
_entity.type
_entity.pdbx_description
1 polymer ?
#
loop_
_entity_poly.entity_id
_entity_poly.type
_entity_poly.pdbx_seq_one_letter_code
_entity_poly.pdbx_strand_id
1 'polypeptide(L)'
;MLLTISTTHPPATDLGYLLHKHPGRCQSFGLSFGEAHVYYLEATDARCTAALQVEVDPIRLVRRGPGSARFALAQYVNDRPYVASSLLSVAIGDVFRSALIGQSRDRAELVDTPIPLEVSLSAIRCRGGEAMGGEAILRRLFEPLGYDRIEAAQLQLDEQFPEWGSSPAFSLTLGTTARL
;
A
#
# COMPACT_ATOMS: atom_id res chain seq x y z
N MET A 1 1.91 7.89 -3.30
CA MET A 1 1.42 6.85 -2.36
C MET A 1 2.54 5.85 -2.08
N LEU A 2 2.58 5.25 -0.90
CA LEU A 2 3.60 4.25 -0.53
C LEU A 2 2.94 3.04 0.16
N LEU A 3 3.30 1.84 -0.32
CA LEU A 3 3.04 0.54 0.29
C LEU A 3 4.40 -0.10 0.60
N THR A 4 4.56 -0.66 1.80
CA THR A 4 5.71 -1.52 2.12
C THR A 4 5.24 -2.91 2.53
N ILE A 5 6.03 -3.91 2.17
CA ILE A 5 5.83 -5.31 2.56
C ILE A 5 7.16 -5.79 3.15
N SER A 6 7.12 -6.22 4.40
CA SER A 6 8.27 -6.68 5.15
C SER A 6 8.09 -8.13 5.57
N THR A 7 9.19 -8.88 5.62
CA THR A 7 9.23 -10.21 6.22
C THR A 7 10.55 -10.43 6.98
N THR A 8 10.50 -11.35 7.93
CA THR A 8 11.65 -11.86 8.69
C THR A 8 11.84 -13.37 8.49
N HIS A 9 11.12 -13.98 7.54
CA HIS A 9 11.29 -15.41 7.20
C HIS A 9 12.69 -15.67 6.64
N PRO A 10 13.54 -16.51 7.25
CA PRO A 10 14.92 -16.67 6.80
C PRO A 10 15.04 -17.59 5.56
N PRO A 11 15.77 -17.18 4.50
CA PRO A 11 16.40 -15.86 4.33
C PRO A 11 15.37 -14.81 3.90
N ALA A 12 15.30 -13.68 4.59
CA ALA A 12 14.25 -12.68 4.33
C ALA A 12 14.32 -12.11 2.90
N THR A 13 15.50 -12.13 2.29
CA THR A 13 15.73 -11.78 0.89
C THR A 13 14.91 -12.61 -0.10
N ASP A 14 14.37 -13.77 0.30
CA ASP A 14 13.47 -14.58 -0.53
C ASP A 14 12.17 -13.87 -0.90
N LEU A 15 11.80 -12.80 -0.17
CA LEU A 15 10.75 -11.87 -0.57
C LEU A 15 10.95 -11.31 -1.99
N GLY A 16 12.21 -11.16 -2.44
CA GLY A 16 12.55 -10.75 -3.80
C GLY A 16 12.07 -11.74 -4.87
N TYR A 17 12.23 -13.03 -4.62
CA TYR A 17 11.75 -14.08 -5.52
C TYR A 17 10.23 -14.15 -5.52
N LEU A 18 9.59 -14.07 -4.35
CA LEU A 18 8.13 -14.08 -4.25
C LEU A 18 7.50 -12.89 -5.01
N LEU A 19 8.03 -11.68 -4.83
CA LEU A 19 7.53 -10.48 -5.52
C LEU A 19 7.99 -10.36 -6.99
N HIS A 20 8.90 -11.21 -7.44
CA HIS A 20 9.55 -11.12 -8.75
C HIS A 20 10.25 -9.77 -8.95
N LYS A 21 10.94 -9.29 -7.90
CA LYS A 21 11.65 -8.01 -7.89
C LYS A 21 12.99 -8.22 -7.19
N HIS A 22 14.06 -8.01 -7.94
CA HIS A 22 15.41 -8.21 -7.43
C HIS A 22 15.79 -7.08 -6.43
N PRO A 23 16.21 -7.39 -5.19
CA PRO A 23 16.50 -6.36 -4.19
C PRO A 23 17.55 -5.32 -4.58
N GLY A 24 18.58 -5.74 -5.32
CA GLY A 24 19.62 -4.86 -5.85
C GLY A 24 19.21 -4.02 -7.07
N ARG A 25 17.92 -3.92 -7.42
CA ARG A 25 17.44 -3.13 -8.58
C ARG A 25 16.22 -2.30 -8.22
N CYS A 26 16.32 -0.99 -8.40
CA CYS A 26 15.15 -0.12 -8.48
C CYS A 26 14.51 -0.26 -9.87
N GLN A 27 13.20 -0.48 -9.92
CA GLN A 27 12.46 -0.69 -11.16
C GLN A 27 11.30 0.29 -11.27
N SER A 28 11.05 0.78 -12.47
CA SER A 28 10.01 1.73 -12.80
C SER A 28 9.01 1.12 -13.78
N PHE A 29 7.72 1.36 -13.55
CA PHE A 29 6.61 0.84 -14.35
C PHE A 29 5.66 1.96 -14.71
N GLY A 30 5.47 2.19 -16.01
CA GLY A 30 4.51 3.17 -16.49
C GLY A 30 3.07 2.74 -16.18
N LEU A 31 2.32 3.62 -15.52
CA LEU A 31 0.90 3.44 -15.26
C LEU A 31 0.08 4.42 -16.11
N SER A 32 -1.18 4.06 -16.31
CA SER A 32 -2.09 4.86 -17.13
C SER A 32 -2.36 6.27 -16.53
N PHE A 33 -2.04 6.48 -15.25
CA PHE A 33 -2.22 7.71 -14.48
C PHE A 33 -0.93 8.22 -13.83
N GLY A 34 0.25 7.68 -14.19
CA GLY A 34 1.51 8.03 -13.54
C GLY A 34 2.58 6.96 -13.69
N GLU A 35 3.37 6.75 -12.64
CA GLU A 35 4.44 5.75 -12.58
C GLU A 35 4.39 5.00 -11.24
N ALA A 36 4.87 3.76 -11.24
CA ALA A 36 5.14 3.01 -10.03
C ALA A 36 6.61 2.60 -9.96
N HIS A 37 7.20 2.74 -8.78
CA HIS A 37 8.57 2.36 -8.50
C HIS A 37 8.59 1.23 -7.47
N VAL A 38 9.39 0.21 -7.73
CA VAL A 38 9.71 -0.83 -6.76
C VAL A 38 11.17 -0.79 -6.41
N TYR A 39 11.44 -0.77 -5.12
CA TYR A 39 12.78 -0.81 -4.55
C TYR A 39 12.73 -1.45 -3.16
N TYR A 40 13.89 -1.74 -2.58
CA TYR A 40 13.99 -2.37 -1.27
C TYR A 40 14.60 -1.37 -0.29
N LEU A 41 13.88 -1.11 0.81
CA LEU A 41 14.35 -0.26 1.90
C LEU A 41 15.40 -0.99 2.75
N GLU A 42 15.26 -2.31 2.85
CA GLU A 42 16.14 -3.21 3.60
C GLU A 42 16.14 -4.56 2.89
N ALA A 43 17.32 -5.17 2.74
CA ALA A 43 17.47 -6.49 2.11
C ALA A 43 18.63 -7.25 2.78
N THR A 44 18.35 -7.77 3.96
CA THR A 44 19.28 -8.61 4.74
C THR A 44 18.67 -10.00 4.92
N ASP A 45 19.47 -10.97 5.36
CA ASP A 45 18.96 -12.32 5.65
C ASP A 45 17.96 -12.34 6.81
N ALA A 46 18.06 -11.38 7.75
CA ALA A 46 17.21 -11.27 8.92
C ALA A 46 15.90 -10.51 8.66
N ARG A 47 15.93 -9.50 7.78
CA ARG A 47 14.77 -8.69 7.43
C ARG A 47 14.89 -8.14 6.02
N CYS A 48 13.78 -8.20 5.30
CA CYS A 48 13.66 -7.66 3.95
C CYS A 48 12.38 -6.86 3.84
N THR A 49 12.47 -5.65 3.30
CA THR A 49 11.36 -4.71 3.14
C THR A 49 11.31 -4.20 1.70
N ALA A 50 10.32 -4.66 0.95
CA ALA A 50 10.00 -4.13 -0.38
C ALA A 50 9.09 -2.91 -0.26
N ALA A 51 9.31 -1.91 -1.13
CA ALA A 51 8.49 -0.71 -1.23
C ALA A 51 7.89 -0.61 -2.64
N LEU A 52 6.60 -0.30 -2.72
CA LEU A 52 5.90 0.12 -3.92
C LEU A 52 5.48 1.58 -3.74
N GLN A 53 6.19 2.48 -4.43
CA GLN A 53 5.86 3.90 -4.49
C GLN A 53 5.08 4.18 -5.78
N VAL A 54 3.91 4.78 -5.66
CA VAL A 54 3.10 5.19 -6.82
C VAL A 54 3.07 6.70 -6.89
N GLU A 55 3.55 7.22 -8.01
CA GLU A 55 3.57 8.63 -8.36
C GLU A 55 2.47 8.90 -9.38
N VAL A 56 1.43 9.62 -8.96
CA VAL A 56 0.30 9.95 -9.83
C VAL A 56 0.57 11.29 -10.50
N ASP A 57 0.40 11.36 -11.80
CA ASP A 57 0.41 12.62 -12.55
C ASP A 57 -0.99 13.26 -12.42
N PRO A 58 -1.14 14.34 -11.62
CA PRO A 58 -2.44 14.95 -11.37
C PRO A 58 -3.04 15.56 -12.64
N ILE A 59 -2.21 16.02 -13.58
CA ILE A 59 -2.66 16.64 -14.84
C ILE A 59 -3.25 15.56 -15.76
N ARG A 60 -2.56 14.42 -15.90
CA ARG A 60 -3.09 13.28 -16.66
C ARG A 60 -4.38 12.73 -16.06
N LEU A 61 -4.48 12.72 -14.74
CA LEU A 61 -5.66 12.21 -14.02
C LEU A 61 -6.92 13.03 -14.33
N VAL A 62 -6.81 14.36 -14.42
CA VAL A 62 -7.94 15.26 -14.74
C VAL A 62 -8.40 15.10 -16.19
N ARG A 63 -7.47 14.88 -17.12
CA ARG A 63 -7.77 14.78 -18.56
C ARG A 63 -8.60 13.54 -18.94
N ARG A 64 -8.70 12.54 -18.07
CA ARG A 64 -9.39 11.26 -18.34
C ARG A 64 -10.88 11.23 -18.05
N GLY A 65 -11.46 12.35 -17.63
CA GLY A 65 -12.90 12.53 -17.52
C GLY A 65 -13.28 13.39 -16.33
N PRO A 66 -14.43 14.09 -16.38
CA PRO A 66 -14.89 14.90 -15.27
C PRO A 66 -15.19 13.96 -14.09
N GLY A 67 -14.30 13.95 -13.09
CA GLY A 67 -14.68 13.45 -11.78
C GLY A 67 -15.90 14.25 -11.30
N SER A 68 -16.79 13.61 -10.53
CA SER A 68 -18.01 14.18 -9.93
C SER A 68 -17.79 15.37 -8.98
N ALA A 69 -16.65 16.04 -9.09
CA ALA A 69 -16.30 17.24 -8.37
C ALA A 69 -17.31 18.35 -8.69
N ARG A 70 -18.08 18.75 -7.67
CA ARG A 70 -18.98 19.91 -7.67
C ARG A 70 -18.25 21.25 -7.91
N PHE A 71 -16.92 21.27 -7.91
CA PHE A 71 -16.06 22.44 -8.04
C PHE A 71 -14.88 22.16 -8.98
N ALA A 72 -14.65 23.03 -9.96
CA ALA A 72 -13.58 22.86 -10.97
C ALA A 72 -12.18 22.74 -10.35
N LEU A 73 -11.90 23.48 -9.27
CA LEU A 73 -10.59 23.45 -8.60
C LEU A 73 -10.30 22.12 -7.90
N ALA A 74 -11.33 21.43 -7.39
CA ALA A 74 -11.19 20.15 -6.69
C ALA A 74 -10.72 19.02 -7.62
N GLN A 75 -10.80 19.20 -8.94
CA GLN A 75 -10.21 18.26 -9.89
C GLN A 75 -8.68 18.36 -9.91
N TYR A 76 -8.11 19.55 -9.71
CA TYR A 76 -6.67 19.81 -9.76
C TYR A 76 -5.99 19.69 -8.39
N VAL A 77 -6.68 20.11 -7.32
CA VAL A 77 -6.17 20.06 -5.95
C VAL A 77 -7.02 19.08 -5.16
N ASN A 78 -6.53 17.85 -5.02
CA ASN A 78 -7.15 16.80 -4.22
C ASN A 78 -6.09 15.81 -3.69
N ASP A 79 -6.56 14.92 -2.82
CA ASP A 79 -5.75 13.95 -2.11
C ASP A 79 -5.44 12.68 -2.93
N ARG A 80 -6.05 12.49 -4.10
CA ARG A 80 -5.95 11.25 -4.91
C ARG A 80 -4.50 10.85 -5.25
N PRO A 81 -3.55 11.77 -5.50
CA PRO A 81 -2.15 11.40 -5.73
C PRO A 81 -1.43 10.84 -4.50
N TYR A 82 -1.96 11.11 -3.31
CA TYR A 82 -1.26 10.93 -2.05
C TYR A 82 -1.83 9.81 -1.19
N VAL A 83 -3.13 9.51 -1.33
CA VAL A 83 -3.84 8.50 -0.52
C VAL A 83 -3.94 7.15 -1.22
N ALA A 84 -3.61 6.08 -0.50
CA ALA A 84 -3.81 4.69 -0.91
C ALA A 84 -5.28 4.44 -1.27
N SER A 85 -5.54 4.48 -2.57
CA SER A 85 -6.87 4.36 -3.18
C SER A 85 -6.87 3.20 -4.18
N SER A 86 -7.92 3.07 -4.98
CA SER A 86 -7.98 2.07 -6.06
C SER A 86 -6.82 2.19 -7.07
N LEU A 87 -6.18 3.37 -7.18
CA LEU A 87 -4.97 3.55 -7.97
C LEU A 87 -3.82 2.66 -7.47
N LEU A 88 -3.67 2.53 -6.14
CA LEU A 88 -2.68 1.61 -5.56
C LEU A 88 -3.05 0.15 -5.87
N SER A 89 -4.33 -0.22 -5.81
CA SER A 89 -4.78 -1.57 -6.19
C SER A 89 -4.45 -1.91 -7.65
N VAL A 90 -4.60 -0.95 -8.57
CA VAL A 90 -4.17 -1.12 -9.97
C VAL A 90 -2.66 -1.31 -10.06
N ALA A 91 -1.88 -0.49 -9.35
CA ALA A 91 -0.43 -0.61 -9.33
C ALA A 91 0.03 -1.98 -8.78
N ILE A 92 -0.59 -2.48 -7.71
CA ILE A 92 -0.32 -3.82 -7.16
C ILE A 92 -0.62 -4.90 -8.22
N GLY A 93 -1.78 -4.82 -8.88
CA GLY A 93 -2.17 -5.77 -9.92
C GLY A 93 -1.25 -5.80 -11.13
N ASP A 94 -0.67 -4.67 -11.51
CA ASP A 94 0.25 -4.56 -12.66
C ASP A 94 1.67 -4.97 -12.29
N VAL A 95 2.17 -4.52 -11.13
CA VAL A 95 3.57 -4.68 -10.72
C VAL A 95 3.84 -6.03 -10.05
N PHE A 96 2.90 -6.53 -9.24
CA PHE A 96 3.01 -7.77 -8.48
C PHE A 96 2.12 -8.90 -9.02
N ARG A 97 1.74 -8.83 -10.30
CA ARG A 97 0.89 -9.82 -10.97
C ARG A 97 1.31 -11.27 -10.73
N SER A 98 2.61 -11.58 -10.89
CA SER A 98 3.14 -12.94 -10.71
C SER A 98 3.01 -13.45 -9.28
N ALA A 99 3.21 -12.58 -8.29
CA ALA A 99 3.02 -12.91 -6.88
C ALA A 99 1.54 -13.20 -6.58
N LEU A 100 0.63 -12.34 -7.07
CA LEU A 100 -0.82 -12.49 -6.85
C LEU A 100 -1.42 -13.78 -7.41
N ILE A 101 -0.84 -14.32 -8.49
CA ILE A 101 -1.27 -15.60 -9.08
C ILE A 101 -0.58 -16.81 -8.44
N GLY A 102 0.22 -16.60 -7.39
CA GLY A 102 0.93 -17.68 -6.69
C GLY A 102 1.98 -18.35 -7.57
N GLN A 103 2.82 -17.56 -8.25
CA GLN A 103 3.95 -18.11 -9.01
C GLN A 103 5.25 -17.60 -8.41
N SER A 104 6.23 -18.49 -8.28
CA SER A 104 7.65 -18.19 -8.06
C SER A 104 8.49 -19.33 -8.62
N ARG A 105 9.33 -19.04 -9.63
CA ARG A 105 10.13 -20.07 -10.30
C ARG A 105 11.26 -20.57 -9.41
N ASP A 106 11.92 -19.65 -8.71
CA ASP A 106 13.12 -19.94 -7.93
C ASP A 106 12.80 -20.34 -6.48
N ARG A 107 11.56 -20.09 -6.02
CA ARG A 107 11.07 -20.39 -4.66
C ARG A 107 9.64 -20.91 -4.67
N ALA A 108 9.38 -21.97 -5.45
CA ALA A 108 8.03 -22.53 -5.59
C ALA A 108 7.44 -23.02 -4.25
N GLU A 109 8.25 -23.68 -3.42
CA GLU A 109 7.81 -24.19 -2.11
C GLU A 109 7.37 -23.07 -1.15
N LEU A 110 7.96 -21.88 -1.29
CA LEU A 110 7.68 -20.74 -0.42
C LEU A 110 6.36 -20.04 -0.76
N VAL A 111 5.84 -20.23 -1.99
CA VAL A 111 4.57 -19.60 -2.44
C VAL A 111 3.39 -20.05 -1.58
N ASP A 112 3.35 -21.33 -1.22
CA ASP A 112 2.26 -21.92 -0.42
C ASP A 112 2.58 -21.97 1.07
N THR A 113 3.74 -21.44 1.48
CA THR A 113 4.20 -21.44 2.87
C THR A 113 3.74 -20.17 3.58
N PRO A 114 3.01 -20.27 4.70
CA PRO A 114 2.73 -19.11 5.55
C PRO A 114 4.02 -18.53 6.12
N ILE A 115 4.26 -17.24 5.87
CA ILE A 115 5.42 -16.49 6.36
C ILE A 115 4.97 -15.29 7.18
N PRO A 116 5.78 -14.84 8.17
CA PRO A 116 5.50 -13.60 8.89
C PRO A 116 5.58 -12.41 7.94
N LEU A 117 4.50 -11.67 7.82
CA LEU A 117 4.35 -10.50 6.96
C LEU A 117 3.94 -9.29 7.77
N GLU A 118 4.55 -8.16 7.41
CA GLU A 118 4.13 -6.83 7.86
C GLU A 118 3.89 -5.97 6.63
N VAL A 119 2.71 -5.36 6.53
CA VAL A 119 2.29 -4.52 5.43
C VAL A 119 1.98 -3.13 5.98
N SER A 120 2.58 -2.09 5.43
CA SER A 120 2.28 -0.71 5.85
C SER A 120 1.82 0.15 4.68
N LEU A 121 0.81 0.98 4.94
CA LEU A 121 0.25 1.98 4.04
C LEU A 121 0.34 3.35 4.72
N SER A 122 1.07 4.29 4.11
CA SER A 122 1.34 5.58 4.75
C SER A 122 0.11 6.46 4.94
N ALA A 123 -0.88 6.35 4.05
CA ALA A 123 -2.11 7.13 4.12
C ALA A 123 -3.25 6.41 3.42
N ILE A 124 -4.19 5.83 4.18
CA ILE A 124 -5.45 5.28 3.68
C ILE A 124 -6.61 6.16 4.13
N ARG A 125 -7.47 6.57 3.20
CA ARG A 125 -8.69 7.31 3.51
C ARG A 125 -9.76 6.34 3.98
N CYS A 126 -10.20 6.47 5.22
CA CYS A 126 -11.28 5.68 5.79
C CYS A 126 -12.27 6.59 6.50
N ARG A 127 -13.43 6.80 5.88
CA ARG A 127 -14.52 7.54 6.52
C ARG A 127 -15.34 6.56 7.34
N GLY A 128 -15.31 6.73 8.66
CA GLY A 128 -16.31 6.14 9.53
C GLY A 128 -17.72 6.54 9.09
N GLY A 129 -18.67 5.61 9.19
CA GLY A 129 -20.09 5.99 9.12
C GLY A 129 -20.51 6.73 10.39
N GLU A 130 -21.71 7.32 10.41
CA GLU A 130 -22.22 8.07 11.58
C GLU A 130 -22.17 7.25 12.89
N ALA A 131 -22.25 5.92 12.80
CA ALA A 131 -22.25 5.00 13.93
C ALA A 131 -20.90 4.31 14.23
N MET A 132 -19.87 4.44 13.39
CA MET A 132 -18.63 3.65 13.53
C MET A 132 -17.42 4.41 12.98
N GLY A 133 -16.38 4.59 13.80
CA GLY A 133 -15.14 5.28 13.42
C GLY A 133 -14.34 4.57 12.33
N GLY A 134 -13.46 5.31 11.64
CA GLY A 134 -12.65 4.79 10.54
C GLY A 134 -11.72 3.63 10.94
N GLU A 135 -11.12 3.69 12.13
CA GLU A 135 -10.32 2.59 12.67
C GLU A 135 -11.14 1.30 12.85
N ALA A 136 -12.36 1.40 13.39
CA ALA A 136 -13.22 0.23 13.60
C ALA A 136 -13.62 -0.45 12.29
N ILE A 137 -13.78 0.32 11.20
CA ILE A 137 -13.95 -0.25 9.85
C ILE A 137 -12.69 -1.04 9.43
N LEU A 138 -11.50 -0.46 9.58
CA LEU A 138 -10.25 -1.12 9.21
C LEU A 138 -10.08 -2.44 9.96
N ARG A 139 -10.35 -2.46 11.26
CA ARG A 139 -10.34 -3.68 12.08
C ARG A 139 -11.33 -4.72 11.57
N ARG A 140 -12.61 -4.35 11.38
CA ARG A 140 -13.64 -5.27 10.85
C ARG A 140 -13.32 -5.85 9.47
N LEU A 141 -12.52 -5.16 8.66
CA LEU A 141 -12.10 -5.65 7.34
C LEU A 141 -10.94 -6.65 7.44
N PHE A 142 -9.96 -6.40 8.29
CA PHE A 142 -8.71 -7.17 8.32
C PHE A 142 -8.68 -8.26 9.40
N GLU A 143 -9.31 -8.08 10.56
CA GLU A 143 -9.33 -9.12 11.62
C GLU A 143 -9.90 -10.47 11.12
N PRO A 144 -11.03 -10.52 10.38
CA PRO A 144 -11.57 -11.79 9.89
C PRO A 144 -10.69 -12.51 8.87
N LEU A 145 -9.72 -11.80 8.27
CA LEU A 145 -8.78 -12.36 7.30
C LEU A 145 -7.54 -12.96 7.96
N GLY A 146 -7.42 -12.89 9.29
CA GLY A 146 -6.27 -13.42 10.03
C GLY A 146 -5.12 -12.43 10.23
N TYR A 147 -5.36 -11.13 10.05
CA TYR A 147 -4.41 -10.10 10.50
C TYR A 147 -4.53 -9.94 12.01
N ASP A 148 -3.51 -10.37 12.74
CA ASP A 148 -3.45 -10.38 14.20
C ASP A 148 -2.95 -9.05 14.76
N ARG A 149 -2.11 -8.33 14.00
CA ARG A 149 -1.65 -6.99 14.35
C ARG A 149 -2.27 -5.95 13.42
N ILE A 150 -3.05 -5.04 13.97
CA ILE A 150 -3.67 -3.94 13.22
C ILE A 150 -3.45 -2.64 13.99
N GLU A 151 -2.58 -1.81 13.45
CA GLU A 151 -2.22 -0.50 13.97
C GLU A 151 -2.72 0.55 12.99
N ALA A 152 -3.79 1.27 13.36
CA ALA A 152 -4.35 2.34 12.54
C ALA A 152 -4.23 3.66 13.31
N ALA A 153 -3.28 4.51 12.90
CA ALA A 153 -3.07 5.83 13.49
C ALA A 153 -3.76 6.89 12.63
N GLN A 154 -4.76 7.58 13.20
CA GLN A 154 -5.41 8.68 12.51
C GLN A 154 -4.45 9.87 12.37
N LEU A 155 -4.33 10.40 11.16
CA LEU A 155 -3.46 11.53 10.87
C LEU A 155 -4.16 12.85 11.24
N GLN A 156 -3.38 13.85 11.67
CA GLN A 156 -3.87 15.22 11.84
C GLN A 156 -4.07 15.88 10.46
N LEU A 157 -4.96 16.87 10.37
CA LEU A 157 -5.05 17.68 9.14
C LEU A 157 -3.79 18.51 8.93
N ASP A 158 -3.29 19.11 10.01
CA ASP A 158 -2.06 19.88 10.03
C ASP A 158 -1.46 19.84 11.43
N GLU A 159 -0.18 19.48 11.56
CA GLU A 159 0.51 19.43 12.85
C GLU A 159 0.78 20.83 13.42
N GLN A 160 0.83 21.86 12.57
CA GLN A 160 1.03 23.26 12.99
C GLN A 160 -0.29 23.92 13.44
N PHE A 161 -1.44 23.36 13.04
CA PHE A 161 -2.77 23.85 13.42
C PHE A 161 -3.65 22.71 13.99
N PRO A 162 -3.33 22.19 15.20
CA PRO A 162 -4.06 21.05 15.79
C PRO A 162 -5.55 21.31 15.99
N GLU A 163 -5.97 22.58 16.13
CA GLU A 163 -7.36 22.98 16.26
C GLU A 163 -8.22 22.68 15.03
N TRP A 164 -7.61 22.40 13.87
CA TRP A 164 -8.32 21.93 12.68
C TRP A 164 -8.79 20.48 12.84
N GLY A 165 -8.20 19.73 13.77
CA GLY A 165 -8.57 18.36 14.11
C GLY A 165 -8.03 17.30 13.15
N SER A 166 -8.56 16.10 13.28
CA SER A 166 -8.05 14.92 12.57
C SER A 166 -8.51 14.85 11.11
N SER A 167 -7.59 14.38 10.25
CA SER A 167 -7.86 14.01 8.87
C SER A 167 -8.69 12.72 8.81
N PRO A 168 -9.47 12.48 7.73
CA PRO A 168 -10.05 11.17 7.45
C PRO A 168 -9.01 10.12 6.97
N ALA A 169 -7.72 10.47 6.95
CA ALA A 169 -6.63 9.58 6.57
C ALA A 169 -6.00 8.89 7.80
N PHE A 170 -5.57 7.66 7.61
CA PHE A 170 -4.89 6.83 8.60
C PHE A 170 -3.56 6.35 8.04
N SER A 171 -2.52 6.30 8.87
CA SER A 171 -1.40 5.40 8.65
C SER A 171 -1.81 4.01 9.15
N LEU A 172 -1.63 2.99 8.32
CA LEU A 172 -2.06 1.63 8.64
C LEU A 172 -0.88 0.67 8.56
N THR A 173 -0.65 -0.09 9.62
CA THR A 173 0.28 -1.22 9.65
C THR A 173 -0.48 -2.49 10.02
N LEU A 174 -0.28 -3.53 9.22
CA LEU A 174 -0.92 -4.83 9.34
C LEU A 174 0.17 -5.90 9.53
N GLY A 175 -0.01 -6.78 10.50
CA GLY A 175 0.80 -7.97 10.70
C GLY A 175 -0.05 -9.23 10.51
N THR A 176 0.54 -10.27 9.94
CA THR A 176 -0.07 -11.59 9.81
C THR A 176 0.99 -12.65 9.56
N THR A 177 0.65 -13.93 9.74
CA THR A 177 1.42 -15.05 9.16
C THR A 177 0.55 -15.73 8.11
N ALA A 178 0.89 -15.50 6.85
CA ALA A 178 0.11 -15.96 5.70
C ALA A 178 1.02 -16.19 4.50
N ARG A 179 0.49 -16.85 3.47
CA ARG A 179 1.14 -16.80 2.15
C ARG A 179 1.18 -15.35 1.65
N LEU A 180 2.17 -15.02 0.83
CA LEU A 180 2.26 -13.69 0.20
C LEU A 180 1.05 -13.40 -0.71
#